data_AF-A0A5J4P4S0-F1
#
_entry.id   AF-A0A5J4P4S0-F1
#
_cell.length_a   1.000
_cell.length_b   1.000
_cell.length_c   1.000
_cell.angle_alpha   90.00
_cell.angle_beta   90.00
_cell.angle_gamma   90.00
#
_symmetry.space_group_name_H-M   'P 1'
#
loop_
_entity.id
_entity.type
_entity.pdbx_description
1 polymer ?
#
loop_
_entity_poly.entity_id
_entity_poly.type
_entity_poly.pdbx_seq_one_letter_code
_entity_poly.pdbx_strand_id
1 'polypeptide(L)'
;MDLTNKREIALAFHDLGVLKFGDFRLKSGILSPVYVDFRLVISSPILLVKVANALCTMLHESSSKEDFLICGVPYSAVPMATCISVNMSVPMLMCRKETKTYGTKQMVEGTWKFGQHCVIVEDVVTSGSSVASVAQLLRNEGICVSQALILVDREQGGTENLRSRHKLSVNSLFKLSELTEILCDAGRVTEEQKSRVIRFLQSTPAPEINIPSFLPDLSGSVQQASLEQLISRKSSRLCAAIDTFDPDYLLRVADQVGPKVCAVKLHLDILRFDPEPERVISGLRRLSAQHGFLIIEDRKLADIGQTVMLQLKYGVYCISDWCDMVTVHCIPGPGIFEALRQINKQFAAEGKTRRLRAIVVAQMSSQAGCHYLSV
;
A
#
# COMPACT_ATOMS: atom_id res chain seq x y z
N MET A 1 -28.91 8.19 -13.11
CA MET A 1 -29.73 7.46 -12.11
C MET A 1 -30.85 8.38 -11.67
N ASP A 2 -32.07 7.85 -11.49
CA ASP A 2 -33.21 8.61 -10.97
C ASP A 2 -33.01 8.94 -9.47
N LEU A 3 -33.26 10.20 -9.08
CA LEU A 3 -33.15 10.68 -7.69
C LEU A 3 -34.04 9.88 -6.73
N THR A 4 -35.17 9.37 -7.23
CA THR A 4 -36.09 8.52 -6.47
C THR A 4 -35.41 7.27 -5.92
N ASN A 5 -34.57 6.61 -6.73
CA ASN A 5 -33.89 5.38 -6.34
C ASN A 5 -32.78 5.62 -5.29
N LYS A 6 -32.06 6.76 -5.40
CA LYS A 6 -31.08 7.17 -4.38
C LYS A 6 -31.74 7.39 -3.01
N ARG A 7 -32.88 8.08 -3.00
CA ARG A 7 -33.64 8.35 -1.76
C ARG A 7 -34.07 7.05 -1.08
N GLU A 8 -34.65 6.11 -1.83
CA GLU A 8 -35.05 4.82 -1.28
C GLU A 8 -33.89 4.03 -0.65
N ILE A 9 -32.74 3.98 -1.35
CA ILE A 9 -31.54 3.29 -0.86
C ILE A 9 -31.04 3.94 0.45
N ALA A 10 -31.00 5.28 0.51
CA ALA A 10 -30.58 6.01 1.69
C ALA A 10 -31.47 5.71 2.91
N LEU A 11 -32.80 5.74 2.73
CA LEU A 11 -33.75 5.42 3.81
C LEU A 11 -33.60 3.97 4.28
N ALA A 12 -33.42 3.04 3.34
CA ALA A 12 -33.20 1.63 3.69
C ALA A 12 -31.88 1.42 4.47
N PHE A 13 -30.82 2.17 4.18
CA PHE A 13 -29.59 2.13 4.98
C PHE A 13 -29.84 2.57 6.42
N HIS A 14 -30.58 3.66 6.62
CA HIS A 14 -30.91 4.14 7.96
C HIS A 14 -31.79 3.12 8.70
N ASP A 15 -32.87 2.65 8.07
CA ASP A 15 -33.85 1.76 8.71
C ASP A 15 -33.24 0.37 9.03
N LEU A 16 -32.23 -0.07 8.27
CA LEU A 16 -31.45 -1.29 8.56
C LEU A 16 -30.33 -1.07 9.61
N GLY A 17 -30.09 0.18 10.04
CA GLY A 17 -29.06 0.51 11.02
C GLY A 17 -27.62 0.54 10.45
N VAL A 18 -27.48 0.64 9.13
CA VAL A 18 -26.17 0.84 8.45
C VAL A 18 -25.57 2.18 8.86
N LEU A 19 -26.40 3.20 9.01
CA LEU A 19 -26.01 4.55 9.44
C LEU A 19 -26.53 4.78 10.85
N LYS A 20 -25.63 5.15 11.76
CA LYS A 20 -25.97 5.50 13.14
C LYS A 20 -25.44 6.88 13.47
N PHE A 21 -26.25 7.70 14.15
CA PHE A 21 -25.92 9.07 14.53
C PHE A 21 -25.84 9.18 16.06
N GLY A 22 -24.80 9.83 16.57
CA GLY A 22 -24.44 9.82 17.98
C GLY A 22 -22.94 9.92 18.18
N ASP A 23 -22.44 9.69 19.39
CA ASP A 23 -21.03 9.82 19.71
C ASP A 23 -20.29 8.47 19.64
N PHE A 24 -19.54 8.26 18.55
CA PHE A 24 -18.81 7.01 18.31
C PHE A 24 -17.31 7.24 18.37
N ARG A 25 -16.60 6.44 19.16
CA ARG A 25 -15.13 6.46 19.16
C ARG A 25 -14.60 5.57 18.05
N LEU A 26 -13.95 6.17 17.04
CA LEU A 26 -13.32 5.44 15.95
C LEU A 26 -12.05 4.73 16.42
N LYS A 27 -11.55 3.78 15.62
CA LYS A 27 -10.25 3.12 15.89
C LYS A 27 -9.08 4.10 15.98
N SER A 28 -9.18 5.27 15.33
CA SER A 28 -8.21 6.36 15.44
C SER A 28 -8.28 7.12 16.78
N GLY A 29 -9.21 6.78 17.67
CA GLY A 29 -9.46 7.49 18.92
C GLY A 29 -10.34 8.74 18.76
N ILE A 30 -10.57 9.20 17.53
CA ILE A 30 -11.39 10.36 17.20
C ILE A 30 -12.87 10.06 17.49
N LEU A 31 -13.57 11.02 18.10
CA LEU A 31 -15.01 10.97 18.28
C LEU A 31 -15.70 11.40 16.97
N SER A 32 -16.55 10.53 16.43
CA SER A 32 -17.30 10.78 15.19
C SER A 32 -18.80 10.86 15.49
N PRO A 33 -19.52 11.85 14.94
CA PRO A 33 -20.96 12.00 15.10
C PRO A 33 -21.77 10.96 14.31
N VAL A 34 -21.10 10.18 13.45
CA VAL A 34 -21.72 9.20 12.55
C VAL A 34 -20.86 7.95 12.44
N TYR A 35 -21.51 6.80 12.53
CA TYR A 35 -20.91 5.48 12.31
C TYR A 35 -21.60 4.80 11.13
N VAL A 36 -20.79 4.14 10.28
CA VAL A 36 -21.25 3.51 9.03
C VAL A 36 -20.78 2.07 8.99
N ASP A 37 -21.71 1.13 8.80
CA ASP A 37 -21.42 -0.30 8.72
C ASP A 37 -22.20 -1.01 7.61
N PHE A 38 -21.62 -1.03 6.40
CA PHE A 38 -22.25 -1.65 5.23
C PHE A 38 -22.27 -3.17 5.25
N ARG A 39 -21.61 -3.83 6.22
CA ARG A 39 -21.72 -5.29 6.39
C ARG A 39 -23.17 -5.70 6.67
N LEU A 40 -23.98 -4.83 7.27
CA LEU A 40 -25.39 -5.08 7.53
C LEU A 40 -26.22 -5.21 6.25
N VAL A 41 -25.79 -4.64 5.12
CA VAL A 41 -26.56 -4.69 3.86
C VAL A 41 -26.82 -6.13 3.40
N ILE A 42 -25.91 -7.06 3.70
CA ILE A 42 -26.09 -8.49 3.34
C ILE A 42 -27.32 -9.14 4.00
N SER A 43 -27.84 -8.54 5.07
CA SER A 43 -29.06 -9.01 5.75
C SER A 43 -30.34 -8.66 4.99
N SER A 44 -30.26 -7.79 3.98
CA SER A 44 -31.37 -7.43 3.09
C SER A 44 -30.98 -7.69 1.63
N PRO A 45 -31.30 -8.88 1.07
CA PRO A 45 -31.00 -9.20 -0.31
C PRO A 45 -31.59 -8.20 -1.31
N ILE A 46 -32.78 -7.66 -1.02
CA ILE A 46 -33.44 -6.64 -1.84
C ILE A 46 -32.59 -5.38 -1.90
N LEU A 47 -32.10 -4.90 -0.74
CA LEU A 47 -31.24 -3.72 -0.68
C LEU A 47 -29.89 -3.98 -1.35
N LEU A 48 -29.29 -5.15 -1.12
CA LEU A 48 -28.03 -5.54 -1.74
C LEU A 48 -28.11 -5.51 -3.28
N VAL A 49 -29.19 -6.06 -3.85
CA VAL A 49 -29.43 -6.01 -5.31
C VAL A 49 -29.67 -4.59 -5.79
N LYS A 50 -30.46 -3.78 -5.08
CA LYS A 50 -30.66 -2.36 -5.43
C LYS A 50 -29.34 -1.59 -5.47
N VAL A 51 -28.48 -1.79 -4.47
CA VAL A 51 -27.16 -1.16 -4.40
C VAL A 51 -26.25 -1.64 -5.53
N ALA A 52 -26.19 -2.95 -5.77
CA ALA A 52 -25.40 -3.51 -6.87
C ALA A 52 -25.83 -2.93 -8.23
N ASN A 53 -27.13 -2.91 -8.51
CA ASN A 53 -27.67 -2.31 -9.74
C ASN A 53 -27.33 -0.83 -9.84
N ALA A 54 -27.40 -0.11 -8.71
CA ALA A 54 -27.05 1.29 -8.67
C ALA A 54 -25.57 1.53 -9.03
N LEU A 55 -24.67 0.74 -8.45
CA LEU A 55 -23.25 0.77 -8.77
C LEU A 55 -22.98 0.42 -10.24
N CYS A 56 -23.69 -0.57 -10.81
CA CYS A 56 -23.56 -0.94 -12.23
C CYS A 56 -23.82 0.25 -13.17
N THR A 57 -24.79 1.12 -12.85
CA THR A 57 -25.10 2.29 -13.70
C THR A 57 -23.98 3.33 -13.76
N MET A 58 -22.97 3.24 -12.89
CA MET A 58 -21.80 4.13 -12.87
C MET A 58 -20.59 3.59 -13.64
N LEU A 59 -20.69 2.38 -14.20
CA LEU A 59 -19.66 1.83 -15.08
C LEU A 59 -19.62 2.62 -16.38
N HIS A 60 -18.42 2.98 -16.83
CA HIS A 60 -18.26 3.57 -18.16
C HIS A 60 -18.34 2.45 -19.21
N GLU A 61 -19.28 2.54 -20.13
CA GLU A 61 -19.49 1.57 -21.23
C GLU A 61 -18.42 1.68 -22.32
N SER A 62 -17.14 1.62 -21.95
CA SER A 62 -16.04 1.90 -22.88
C SER A 62 -15.40 0.64 -23.47
N SER A 63 -15.91 -0.56 -23.16
CA SER A 63 -15.26 -1.83 -23.52
C SER A 63 -16.27 -2.97 -23.70
N SER A 64 -15.89 -3.99 -24.47
CA SER A 64 -16.66 -5.22 -24.59
C SER A 64 -16.79 -5.90 -23.21
N LYS A 65 -17.93 -6.56 -22.93
CA LYS A 65 -18.15 -7.28 -21.65
C LYS A 65 -17.12 -8.38 -21.41
N GLU A 66 -16.43 -8.86 -22.45
CA GLU A 66 -15.46 -9.95 -22.40
C GLU A 66 -14.08 -9.51 -21.88
N ASP A 67 -13.78 -8.21 -21.90
CA ASP A 67 -12.46 -7.68 -21.53
C ASP A 67 -12.37 -7.20 -20.07
N PHE A 68 -13.42 -7.43 -19.29
CA PHE A 68 -13.63 -6.77 -18.02
C PHE A 68 -13.82 -7.74 -16.85
N LEU A 69 -13.33 -7.36 -15.67
CA LEU A 69 -13.37 -8.11 -14.41
C LEU A 69 -13.88 -7.21 -13.28
N ILE A 70 -14.48 -7.83 -12.27
CA ILE A 70 -14.92 -7.14 -11.05
C ILE A 70 -14.10 -7.64 -9.86
N CYS A 71 -13.60 -6.74 -9.01
CA CYS A 71 -12.96 -7.11 -7.75
C CYS A 71 -13.51 -6.28 -6.59
N GLY A 72 -14.11 -6.93 -5.60
CA GLY A 72 -14.52 -6.27 -4.36
C GLY A 72 -13.35 -6.12 -3.40
N VAL A 73 -13.23 -4.97 -2.74
CA VAL A 73 -12.26 -4.81 -1.64
C VAL A 73 -12.72 -5.64 -0.44
N PRO A 74 -11.84 -6.48 0.14
CA PRO A 74 -12.21 -7.27 1.31
C PRO A 74 -12.49 -6.41 2.55
N TYR A 75 -13.58 -6.62 3.29
CA TYR A 75 -14.54 -7.73 3.20
C TYR A 75 -15.94 -7.27 2.79
N SER A 76 -16.36 -6.08 3.22
CA SER A 76 -17.73 -5.58 3.10
C SER A 76 -18.19 -5.38 1.65
N ALA A 77 -17.26 -5.08 0.74
CA ALA A 77 -17.60 -4.84 -0.66
C ALA A 77 -17.71 -6.12 -1.50
N VAL A 78 -17.22 -7.26 -0.99
CA VAL A 78 -17.24 -8.55 -1.71
C VAL A 78 -18.66 -8.99 -2.09
N PRO A 79 -19.67 -8.98 -1.19
CA PRO A 79 -21.04 -9.34 -1.56
C PRO A 79 -21.64 -8.44 -2.64
N MET A 80 -21.35 -7.13 -2.60
CA MET A 80 -21.82 -6.19 -3.63
C MET A 80 -21.15 -6.48 -4.97
N ALA A 81 -19.84 -6.73 -4.97
CA ALA A 81 -19.08 -7.12 -6.15
C ALA A 81 -19.59 -8.44 -6.75
N THR A 82 -19.96 -9.41 -5.91
CA THR A 82 -20.59 -10.67 -6.35
C THR A 82 -21.93 -10.40 -7.04
N CYS A 83 -22.80 -9.57 -6.46
CA CYS A 83 -24.07 -9.23 -7.11
C CYS A 83 -23.87 -8.49 -8.45
N ILE A 84 -22.90 -7.56 -8.53
CA ILE A 84 -22.55 -6.86 -9.77
C ILE A 84 -22.07 -7.86 -10.83
N SER A 85 -21.17 -8.78 -10.46
CA SER A 85 -20.65 -9.84 -11.33
C SER A 85 -21.77 -10.73 -11.88
N VAL A 86 -22.68 -11.19 -11.02
CA VAL A 86 -23.84 -12.02 -11.41
C VAL A 86 -24.76 -11.24 -12.34
N ASN A 87 -25.15 -10.01 -11.98
CA ASN A 87 -26.11 -9.22 -12.75
C ASN A 87 -25.60 -8.85 -14.14
N MET A 88 -24.29 -8.64 -14.28
CA MET A 88 -23.68 -8.30 -15.58
C MET A 88 -23.15 -9.51 -16.35
N SER A 89 -23.13 -10.70 -15.73
CA SER A 89 -22.47 -11.89 -16.26
C SER A 89 -20.98 -11.66 -16.55
N VAL A 90 -20.28 -11.02 -15.62
CA VAL A 90 -18.85 -10.66 -15.72
C VAL A 90 -18.05 -11.44 -14.68
N PRO A 91 -16.87 -12.02 -15.00
CA PRO A 91 -16.07 -12.75 -14.02
C PRO A 91 -15.60 -11.86 -12.86
N MET A 92 -15.55 -12.45 -11.66
CA MET A 92 -15.11 -11.78 -10.44
C MET A 92 -13.76 -12.31 -9.97
N LEU A 93 -12.90 -11.41 -9.52
CA LEU A 93 -11.71 -11.69 -8.73
C LEU A 93 -11.98 -11.40 -7.25
N MET A 94 -11.29 -12.13 -6.38
CA MET A 94 -11.32 -11.89 -4.95
C MET A 94 -9.91 -11.78 -4.41
N CYS A 95 -9.55 -10.61 -3.91
CA CYS A 95 -8.29 -10.42 -3.19
C CYS A 95 -8.40 -10.97 -1.76
N ARG A 96 -7.32 -11.51 -1.24
CA ARG A 96 -7.20 -11.89 0.16
C ARG A 96 -6.58 -10.76 0.96
N LYS A 97 -7.00 -10.62 2.21
CA LYS A 97 -6.36 -9.69 3.16
C LYS A 97 -5.06 -10.27 3.75
N GLU A 98 -4.99 -11.60 3.82
CA GLU A 98 -3.90 -12.37 4.43
C GLU A 98 -3.48 -13.50 3.49
N THR A 99 -2.18 -13.79 3.40
CA THR A 99 -1.65 -14.92 2.62
C THR A 99 -2.05 -16.25 3.26
N LYS A 100 -2.33 -17.27 2.43
CA LYS A 100 -2.47 -18.64 2.95
C LYS A 100 -1.13 -19.10 3.54
N THR A 101 -1.19 -19.76 4.69
CA THR A 101 -0.03 -20.47 5.28
C THR A 101 0.31 -21.77 4.53
N TYR A 102 -0.62 -22.34 3.75
CA TYR A 102 -0.47 -23.55 2.94
C TYR A 102 -1.16 -23.43 1.55
N GLY A 103 -0.62 -24.06 0.51
CA GLY A 103 -1.14 -24.02 -0.88
C GLY A 103 -0.44 -23.00 -1.80
N THR A 104 -1.10 -22.57 -2.90
CA THR A 104 -0.50 -21.73 -3.97
C THR A 104 -0.07 -20.31 -3.56
N LYS A 105 -0.15 -19.91 -2.27
CA LYS A 105 0.23 -18.58 -1.74
C LYS A 105 -0.33 -17.35 -2.50
N GLN A 106 -1.29 -17.56 -3.42
CA GLN A 106 -1.88 -16.51 -4.24
C GLN A 106 -2.74 -15.58 -3.40
N MET A 107 -2.54 -14.27 -3.61
CA MET A 107 -3.29 -13.20 -2.96
C MET A 107 -4.55 -12.80 -3.74
N VAL A 108 -4.68 -13.26 -4.98
CA VAL A 108 -5.82 -13.02 -5.87
C VAL A 108 -6.39 -14.38 -6.27
N GLU A 109 -7.69 -14.58 -6.03
CA GLU A 109 -8.43 -15.76 -6.43
C GLU A 109 -9.30 -15.42 -7.66
N GLY A 110 -9.41 -16.35 -8.61
CA GLY A 110 -10.14 -16.19 -9.87
C GLY A 110 -9.26 -16.46 -11.08
N THR A 111 -9.77 -16.19 -12.28
CA THR A 111 -9.07 -16.38 -13.55
C THR A 111 -9.06 -15.08 -14.35
N TRP A 112 -7.92 -14.74 -14.94
CA TRP A 112 -7.75 -13.52 -15.74
C TRP A 112 -6.77 -13.75 -16.89
N LYS A 113 -6.81 -12.84 -17.87
CA LYS A 113 -5.78 -12.71 -18.92
C LYS A 113 -4.86 -11.55 -18.60
N PHE A 114 -3.60 -11.64 -19.02
CA PHE A 114 -2.67 -10.51 -18.89
C PHE A 114 -3.20 -9.30 -19.66
N GLY A 115 -3.17 -8.13 -19.05
CA GLY A 115 -3.70 -6.88 -19.60
C GLY A 115 -5.23 -6.73 -19.50
N GLN A 116 -5.95 -7.72 -18.96
CA GLN A 116 -7.42 -7.61 -18.79
C GLN A 116 -7.78 -6.49 -17.82
N HIS A 117 -8.89 -5.80 -18.07
CA HIS A 117 -9.31 -4.67 -17.26
C HIS A 117 -10.11 -5.12 -16.04
N CYS A 118 -9.83 -4.55 -14.86
CA CYS A 118 -10.58 -4.80 -13.64
C CYS A 118 -11.07 -3.50 -13.01
N VAL A 119 -12.35 -3.45 -12.66
CA VAL A 119 -12.94 -2.43 -11.79
C VAL A 119 -12.93 -2.91 -10.37
N ILE A 120 -12.56 -1.99 -9.47
CA ILE A 120 -12.63 -2.23 -8.03
C ILE A 120 -13.97 -1.72 -7.51
N VAL A 121 -14.59 -2.48 -6.61
CA VAL A 121 -15.80 -2.09 -5.89
C VAL A 121 -15.47 -1.94 -4.41
N GLU A 122 -15.86 -0.81 -3.81
CA GLU A 122 -15.63 -0.49 -2.40
C GLU A 122 -16.90 0.04 -1.73
N ASP A 123 -17.08 -0.26 -0.44
CA ASP A 123 -18.22 0.23 0.33
C ASP A 123 -18.03 1.68 0.79
N VAL A 124 -16.90 1.99 1.44
CA VAL A 124 -16.62 3.31 2.00
C VAL A 124 -15.21 3.74 1.69
N VAL A 125 -15.06 4.95 1.16
CA VAL A 125 -13.75 5.58 1.03
C VAL A 125 -13.59 6.72 2.02
N THR A 126 -12.50 6.65 2.78
CA THR A 126 -12.01 7.72 3.66
C THR A 126 -10.74 8.33 3.08
N SER A 127 -9.62 7.57 3.12
CA SER A 127 -8.31 7.96 2.61
C SER A 127 -7.98 7.36 1.24
N GLY A 128 -8.70 6.29 0.85
CA GLY A 128 -8.49 5.55 -0.40
C GLY A 128 -7.46 4.41 -0.31
N SER A 129 -6.81 4.17 0.84
CA SER A 129 -5.72 3.16 0.92
C SER A 129 -6.15 1.74 0.62
N SER A 130 -7.34 1.31 1.05
CA SER A 130 -7.85 -0.04 0.81
C SER A 130 -7.98 -0.31 -0.70
N VAL A 131 -8.63 0.60 -1.42
CA VAL A 131 -8.75 0.57 -2.88
C VAL A 131 -7.38 0.60 -3.56
N ALA A 132 -6.49 1.50 -3.12
CA ALA A 132 -5.15 1.62 -3.68
C ALA A 132 -4.32 0.34 -3.51
N SER A 133 -4.43 -0.32 -2.36
CA SER A 133 -3.73 -1.58 -2.06
C SER A 133 -4.21 -2.71 -2.96
N VAL A 134 -5.53 -2.83 -3.15
CA VAL A 134 -6.12 -3.81 -4.07
C VAL A 134 -5.74 -3.50 -5.52
N ALA A 135 -5.77 -2.24 -5.93
CA ALA A 135 -5.34 -1.83 -7.27
C ALA A 135 -3.89 -2.21 -7.54
N GLN A 136 -3.00 -1.97 -6.58
CA GLN A 136 -1.59 -2.34 -6.72
C GLN A 136 -1.41 -3.85 -6.79
N LEU A 137 -2.12 -4.61 -5.95
CA LEU A 137 -2.07 -6.07 -5.95
C LEU A 137 -2.46 -6.64 -7.32
N LEU A 138 -3.59 -6.19 -7.88
CA LEU A 138 -4.06 -6.62 -9.20
C LEU A 138 -3.07 -6.22 -10.32
N ARG A 139 -2.54 -4.99 -10.27
CA ARG A 139 -1.53 -4.53 -11.25
C ARG A 139 -0.26 -5.37 -11.23
N ASN A 140 0.16 -5.85 -10.05
CA ASN A 140 1.31 -6.74 -9.92
C ASN A 140 1.07 -8.11 -10.61
N GLU A 141 -0.18 -8.56 -10.70
CA GLU A 141 -0.59 -9.77 -11.41
C GLU A 141 -0.82 -9.53 -12.92
N GLY A 142 -0.43 -8.34 -13.43
CA GLY A 142 -0.57 -7.97 -14.84
C GLY A 142 -1.97 -7.53 -15.26
N ILE A 143 -2.84 -7.19 -14.31
CA ILE A 143 -4.22 -6.75 -14.56
C ILE A 143 -4.25 -5.22 -14.68
N CYS A 144 -4.96 -4.71 -15.69
CA CYS A 144 -5.17 -3.28 -15.90
C CYS A 144 -6.26 -2.75 -14.95
N VAL A 145 -5.88 -1.95 -13.96
CA VAL A 145 -6.86 -1.31 -13.06
C VAL A 145 -6.96 0.18 -13.35
N SER A 146 -8.11 0.60 -13.88
CA SER A 146 -8.36 1.98 -14.31
C SER A 146 -9.56 2.65 -13.62
N GLN A 147 -10.45 1.89 -12.97
CA GLN A 147 -11.67 2.46 -12.38
C GLN A 147 -12.01 1.82 -11.02
N ALA A 148 -12.55 2.65 -10.11
CA ALA A 148 -13.12 2.23 -8.84
C ALA A 148 -14.56 2.77 -8.69
N LEU A 149 -15.47 1.89 -8.29
CA LEU A 149 -16.84 2.19 -7.90
C LEU A 149 -16.94 2.20 -6.38
N ILE A 150 -17.39 3.32 -5.82
CA ILE A 150 -17.50 3.51 -4.37
C ILE A 150 -18.97 3.66 -4.03
N LEU A 151 -19.44 2.98 -2.98
CA LEU A 151 -20.79 3.20 -2.49
C LEU A 151 -20.92 4.55 -1.75
N VAL A 152 -20.06 4.82 -0.76
CA VAL A 152 -20.01 6.11 -0.05
C VAL A 152 -18.62 6.71 -0.01
N ASP A 153 -18.48 7.93 -0.53
CA ASP A 153 -17.33 8.80 -0.26
C ASP A 153 -17.58 9.59 1.02
N ARG A 154 -16.68 9.47 2.01
CA ARG A 154 -16.75 10.27 3.24
C ARG A 154 -16.33 11.72 3.07
N GLU A 155 -15.81 12.10 1.90
CA GLU A 155 -15.36 13.46 1.56
C GLU A 155 -14.18 13.92 2.39
N GLN A 156 -13.31 12.97 2.72
CA GLN A 156 -12.14 13.18 3.57
C GLN A 156 -10.81 13.10 2.78
N GLY A 157 -10.88 13.22 1.44
CA GLY A 157 -9.72 13.28 0.54
C GLY A 157 -9.38 11.99 -0.21
N GLY A 158 -10.03 10.87 0.12
CA GLY A 158 -9.69 9.57 -0.47
C GLY A 158 -9.93 9.46 -1.97
N THR A 159 -11.03 10.03 -2.47
CA THR A 159 -11.34 10.06 -3.91
C THR A 159 -10.27 10.83 -4.69
N GLU A 160 -9.80 11.97 -4.18
CA GLU A 160 -8.76 12.76 -4.84
C GLU A 160 -7.40 12.04 -4.82
N ASN A 161 -7.07 11.38 -3.71
CA ASN A 161 -5.86 10.55 -3.61
C ASN A 161 -5.86 9.42 -4.65
N LEU A 162 -7.00 8.75 -4.85
CA LEU A 162 -7.14 7.67 -5.83
C LEU A 162 -6.98 8.17 -7.27
N ARG A 163 -7.53 9.35 -7.59
CA ARG A 163 -7.39 9.98 -8.91
C ARG A 163 -5.97 10.44 -9.18
N SER A 164 -5.43 11.28 -8.31
CA SER A 164 -4.13 11.95 -8.51
C SER A 164 -2.94 11.01 -8.35
N ARG A 165 -2.91 10.18 -7.31
CA ARG A 165 -1.74 9.33 -6.97
C ARG A 165 -1.81 7.94 -7.60
N HIS A 166 -3.00 7.37 -7.71
CA HIS A 166 -3.18 5.99 -8.18
C HIS A 166 -3.73 5.89 -9.61
N LYS A 167 -3.99 7.02 -10.27
CA LYS A 167 -4.47 7.13 -11.65
C LYS A 167 -5.74 6.30 -11.90
N LEU A 168 -6.68 6.35 -10.95
CA LEU A 168 -7.98 5.69 -11.06
C LEU A 168 -9.06 6.69 -11.41
N SER A 169 -9.94 6.35 -12.34
CA SER A 169 -11.26 6.98 -12.42
C SER A 169 -12.09 6.52 -11.23
N VAL A 170 -12.71 7.45 -10.51
CA VAL A 170 -13.42 7.15 -9.26
C VAL A 170 -14.80 7.76 -9.31
N ASN A 171 -15.82 6.91 -9.18
CA ASN A 171 -17.23 7.30 -9.13
C ASN A 171 -17.83 6.81 -7.81
N SER A 172 -18.41 7.72 -7.02
CA SER A 172 -19.13 7.40 -5.79
C SER A 172 -20.64 7.50 -5.99
N LEU A 173 -21.38 6.53 -5.46
CA LEU A 173 -22.84 6.56 -5.50
C LEU A 173 -23.37 7.66 -4.57
N PHE A 174 -22.84 7.75 -3.35
CA PHE A 174 -23.19 8.80 -2.40
C PHE A 174 -21.94 9.52 -1.92
N LYS A 175 -22.11 10.82 -1.68
CA LYS A 175 -21.31 11.55 -0.70
C LYS A 175 -21.94 11.41 0.67
N LEU A 176 -21.15 11.39 1.75
CA LEU A 176 -21.70 11.29 3.10
C LEU A 176 -22.52 12.54 3.48
N SER A 177 -22.15 13.73 3.00
CA SER A 177 -22.99 14.93 3.14
C SER A 177 -24.35 14.78 2.46
N GLU A 178 -24.37 14.36 1.19
CA GLU A 178 -25.59 14.09 0.41
C GLU A 178 -26.49 13.05 1.11
N LEU A 179 -25.89 11.96 1.59
CA LEU A 179 -26.62 10.91 2.29
C LEU A 179 -27.27 11.42 3.58
N THR A 180 -26.56 12.27 4.32
CA THR A 180 -27.07 12.88 5.56
C THR A 180 -28.19 13.88 5.27
N GLU A 181 -28.08 14.63 4.17
CA GLU A 181 -29.10 15.57 3.72
C GLU A 181 -30.40 14.86 3.34
N ILE A 182 -30.33 13.79 2.53
CA ILE A 182 -31.50 12.97 2.16
C ILE A 182 -32.22 12.43 3.40
N LEU A 183 -31.47 12.01 4.43
CA LEU A 183 -32.05 11.51 5.68
C LEU A 183 -32.68 12.61 6.54
N CYS A 184 -32.12 13.81 6.51
CA CYS A 184 -32.69 14.98 7.19
C CYS A 184 -34.02 15.38 6.55
N ASP A 185 -34.05 15.50 5.22
CA ASP A 185 -35.25 15.83 4.44
C ASP A 185 -36.39 14.81 4.60
N ALA A 186 -36.05 13.59 4.99
CA ALA A 186 -37.01 12.52 5.27
C ALA A 186 -37.38 12.38 6.76
N GLY A 187 -36.86 13.25 7.63
CA GLY A 187 -37.13 13.23 9.06
C GLY A 187 -36.51 12.03 9.81
N ARG A 188 -35.48 11.38 9.25
CA ARG A 188 -34.73 10.30 9.91
C ARG A 188 -33.56 10.83 10.76
N VAL A 189 -33.09 12.04 10.45
CA VAL A 189 -31.98 12.73 11.11
C VAL A 189 -32.42 14.16 11.43
N THR A 190 -32.01 14.70 12.57
CA THR A 190 -32.32 16.11 12.92
C THR A 190 -31.34 17.09 12.27
N GLU A 191 -31.73 18.35 12.14
CA GLU A 191 -30.84 19.42 11.64
C GLU A 191 -29.58 19.58 12.48
N GLU A 192 -29.66 19.37 13.81
CA GLU A 192 -28.50 19.38 14.69
C GLU A 192 -27.54 18.22 14.38
N GLN A 193 -28.07 17.01 14.17
CA GLN A 193 -27.27 15.85 13.80
C GLN A 193 -26.60 16.05 12.44
N LYS A 194 -27.34 16.55 11.43
CA LYS A 194 -26.80 16.93 10.11
C LYS A 194 -25.65 17.93 10.25
N SER A 195 -25.88 19.00 11.01
CA SER A 195 -24.88 20.05 11.25
C SER A 195 -23.62 19.52 11.92
N ARG A 196 -23.76 18.61 12.89
CA ARG A 196 -22.61 17.95 13.55
C ARG A 196 -21.79 17.11 12.58
N VAL A 197 -22.45 16.35 11.70
CA VAL A 197 -21.77 15.53 10.68
C VAL A 197 -21.01 16.42 9.70
N ILE A 198 -21.66 17.43 9.12
CA ILE A 198 -21.01 18.35 8.17
C ILE A 198 -19.78 19.01 8.79
N ARG A 199 -19.91 19.53 10.03
CA ARG A 199 -18.79 20.13 10.76
C ARG A 199 -17.65 19.14 10.97
N PHE A 200 -17.96 17.90 11.35
CA PHE A 200 -16.96 16.85 11.55
C PHE A 200 -16.20 16.52 10.26
N LEU A 201 -16.87 16.45 9.11
CA LEU A 201 -16.23 16.20 7.82
C LEU A 201 -15.29 17.34 7.42
N GLN A 202 -15.66 18.59 7.69
CA GLN A 202 -14.82 19.75 7.41
C GLN A 202 -13.61 19.84 8.35
N SER A 203 -13.76 19.49 9.63
CA SER A 203 -12.70 19.60 10.64
C SER A 203 -11.77 18.39 10.72
N THR A 204 -12.14 17.28 10.10
CA THR A 204 -11.43 16.00 10.21
C THR A 204 -11.11 15.50 8.80
N PRO A 205 -10.03 15.97 8.16
CA PRO A 205 -9.54 15.32 6.96
C PRO A 205 -9.26 13.84 7.27
N ALA A 206 -9.23 12.98 6.24
CA ALA A 206 -8.79 11.61 6.46
C ALA A 206 -7.40 11.70 7.10
N PRO A 207 -7.05 10.82 8.04
CA PRO A 207 -5.65 10.71 8.43
C PRO A 207 -4.86 10.60 7.14
N GLU A 208 -3.93 11.53 6.92
CA GLU A 208 -3.00 11.39 5.81
C GLU A 208 -2.39 10.01 6.01
N ILE A 209 -2.77 9.09 5.15
CA ILE A 209 -1.93 7.95 4.90
C ILE A 209 -0.83 8.56 4.04
N ASN A 210 0.08 9.25 4.72
CA ASN A 210 1.48 8.98 4.49
C ASN A 210 1.56 7.46 4.56
N ILE A 211 1.46 6.81 3.39
CA ILE A 211 2.48 5.81 3.08
C ILE A 211 3.69 6.69 3.14
N PRO A 212 4.43 6.71 4.25
CA PRO A 212 5.49 7.67 4.34
C PRO A 212 6.41 7.23 3.21
N SER A 213 6.61 8.13 2.25
CA SER A 213 7.95 8.22 1.69
C SER A 213 8.80 8.53 2.93
N PHE A 214 9.25 7.48 3.63
CA PHE A 214 9.88 7.53 4.96
C PHE A 214 11.25 8.22 4.93
N LEU A 215 11.49 9.01 3.89
CA LEU A 215 12.67 9.82 3.73
C LEU A 215 12.21 11.17 3.18
N PRO A 216 12.67 12.30 3.74
CA PRO A 216 12.70 13.53 2.97
C PRO A 216 13.33 13.21 1.61
N ASP A 217 12.92 13.92 0.56
CA ASP A 217 13.45 13.67 -0.76
C ASP A 217 14.98 13.85 -0.78
N LEU A 218 15.70 12.76 -0.53
CA LEU A 218 17.14 12.65 -0.62
C LEU A 218 17.56 12.45 -2.09
N SER A 219 16.67 12.77 -3.05
CA SER A 219 16.96 12.88 -4.50
C SER A 219 17.95 14.00 -4.83
N GLY A 220 18.58 14.61 -3.81
CA GLY A 220 19.90 15.19 -3.98
C GLY A 220 20.75 14.23 -4.82
N SER A 221 21.17 14.72 -5.97
CA SER A 221 21.80 14.04 -7.09
C SER A 221 23.18 13.44 -6.76
N VAL A 222 23.26 12.64 -5.70
CA VAL A 222 24.48 11.92 -5.33
C VAL A 222 24.56 10.70 -6.23
N GLN A 223 25.36 10.80 -7.28
CA GLN A 223 25.79 9.62 -8.05
C GLN A 223 26.34 8.58 -7.08
N GLN A 224 25.68 7.44 -7.02
CA GLN A 224 26.08 6.32 -6.19
C GLN A 224 27.44 5.80 -6.71
N ALA A 225 28.52 6.03 -5.97
CA ALA A 225 29.85 5.57 -6.35
C ALA A 225 29.85 4.04 -6.49
N SER A 226 30.48 3.54 -7.56
CA SER A 226 30.72 2.10 -7.71
C SER A 226 31.68 1.60 -6.62
N LEU A 227 31.60 0.31 -6.30
CA LEU A 227 32.49 -0.30 -5.32
C LEU A 227 33.96 -0.18 -5.77
N GLU A 228 34.27 -0.32 -7.08
CA GLU A 228 35.64 -0.14 -7.57
C GLU A 228 36.14 1.29 -7.33
N GLN A 229 35.31 2.30 -7.59
CA GLN A 229 35.68 3.70 -7.33
C GLN A 229 35.97 3.96 -5.85
N LEU A 230 35.18 3.37 -4.95
CA LEU A 230 35.41 3.49 -3.51
C LEU A 230 36.69 2.79 -3.09
N ILE A 231 36.93 1.58 -3.59
CA ILE A 231 38.16 0.82 -3.32
C ILE A 231 39.39 1.61 -3.76
N SER A 232 39.36 2.19 -4.96
CA SER A 232 40.46 3.02 -5.48
C SER A 232 40.64 4.30 -4.69
N ARG A 233 39.56 5.03 -4.37
CA ARG A 233 39.63 6.30 -3.62
C ARG A 233 40.12 6.13 -2.19
N LYS A 234 39.70 5.05 -1.52
CA LYS A 234 40.03 4.79 -0.11
C LYS A 234 41.25 3.90 0.07
N SER A 235 41.80 3.34 -1.00
CA SER A 235 42.82 2.28 -0.95
C SER A 235 42.45 1.18 0.05
N SER A 236 41.16 0.80 0.08
CA SER A 236 40.59 -0.09 1.09
C SER A 236 39.61 -1.06 0.44
N ARG A 237 39.51 -2.27 0.97
CA ARG A 237 38.46 -3.25 0.61
C ARG A 237 37.60 -3.62 1.82
N LEU A 238 37.73 -2.87 2.91
CA LEU A 238 37.10 -3.22 4.18
C LEU A 238 35.59 -2.97 4.14
N CYS A 239 34.85 -3.95 4.64
CA CYS A 239 33.45 -3.82 5.01
C CYS A 239 33.36 -3.95 6.53
N ALA A 240 32.79 -2.96 7.22
CA ALA A 240 32.52 -3.05 8.65
C ALA A 240 31.14 -3.67 8.87
N ALA A 241 31.07 -4.78 9.60
CA ALA A 241 29.81 -5.33 10.10
C ALA A 241 29.54 -4.74 11.49
N ILE A 242 28.44 -4.01 11.65
CA ILE A 242 28.06 -3.38 12.93
C ILE A 242 26.77 -4.02 13.40
N ASP A 243 26.90 -5.11 14.15
CA ASP A 243 25.78 -5.84 14.72
C ASP A 243 25.56 -5.36 16.17
N THR A 244 24.63 -4.42 16.35
CA THR A 244 24.30 -3.80 17.63
C THR A 244 22.80 -3.63 17.77
N PHE A 245 22.30 -3.53 19.00
CA PHE A 245 20.92 -3.13 19.29
C PHE A 245 20.78 -1.62 19.56
N ASP A 246 21.88 -0.89 19.76
CA ASP A 246 21.91 0.54 20.08
C ASP A 246 22.10 1.39 18.79
N PRO A 247 21.08 2.18 18.39
CA PRO A 247 21.17 3.00 17.18
C PRO A 247 22.18 4.14 17.25
N ASP A 248 22.43 4.72 18.43
CA ASP A 248 23.42 5.77 18.59
C ASP A 248 24.83 5.19 18.53
N TYR A 249 25.03 4.00 19.08
CA TYR A 249 26.27 3.26 18.89
C TYR A 249 26.53 2.94 17.42
N LEU A 250 25.50 2.48 16.68
CA LEU A 250 25.61 2.23 15.24
C LEU A 250 26.09 3.47 14.49
N LEU A 251 25.47 4.63 14.71
CA LEU A 251 25.85 5.88 14.04
C LEU A 251 27.26 6.34 14.43
N ARG A 252 27.62 6.28 15.72
CA ARG A 252 28.98 6.64 16.19
C ARG A 252 30.06 5.77 15.56
N VAL A 253 29.86 4.45 15.54
CA VAL A 253 30.83 3.53 14.94
C VAL A 253 30.89 3.75 13.42
N ALA A 254 29.75 3.88 12.75
CA ALA A 254 29.71 4.15 11.31
C ALA A 254 30.46 5.44 10.93
N ASP A 255 30.37 6.50 11.74
CA ASP A 255 31.11 7.75 11.55
C ASP A 255 32.62 7.55 11.73
N GLN A 256 33.04 6.83 12.77
CA GLN A 256 34.46 6.57 13.05
C GLN A 256 35.14 5.67 12.01
N VAL A 257 34.44 4.62 11.55
CA VAL A 257 35.00 3.67 10.58
C VAL A 257 34.81 4.14 9.13
N GLY A 258 33.81 5.00 8.90
CA GLY A 258 33.40 5.49 7.58
C GLY A 258 34.56 5.92 6.68
N PRO A 259 35.52 6.73 7.14
CA PRO A 259 36.67 7.14 6.32
C PRO A 259 37.50 5.97 5.77
N LYS A 260 37.55 4.83 6.47
CA LYS A 260 38.43 3.69 6.18
C LYS A 260 37.74 2.51 5.48
N VAL A 261 36.40 2.48 5.45
CA VAL A 261 35.64 1.36 4.87
C VAL A 261 34.98 1.73 3.56
N CYS A 262 34.80 0.74 2.68
CA CYS A 262 34.02 0.88 1.45
C CYS A 262 32.55 0.54 1.64
N ALA A 263 32.23 -0.23 2.69
CA ALA A 263 30.86 -0.57 3.02
C ALA A 263 30.65 -0.73 4.54
N VAL A 264 29.42 -0.48 4.96
CA VAL A 264 28.91 -0.77 6.30
C VAL A 264 27.75 -1.74 6.16
N LYS A 265 27.87 -2.90 6.80
CA LYS A 265 26.85 -3.93 6.88
C LYS A 265 26.17 -3.88 8.25
N LEU A 266 24.85 -3.96 8.25
CA LEU A 266 24.04 -3.98 9.47
C LEU A 266 22.86 -4.94 9.32
N HIS A 267 22.20 -5.20 10.44
CA HIS A 267 20.87 -5.78 10.50
C HIS A 267 19.96 -4.72 11.11
N LEU A 268 19.12 -4.06 10.32
CA LEU A 268 18.30 -2.96 10.86
C LEU A 268 17.24 -3.47 11.85
N ASP A 269 16.79 -4.72 11.69
CA ASP A 269 15.72 -5.33 12.47
C ASP A 269 16.11 -5.72 13.91
N ILE A 270 17.40 -5.75 14.23
CA ILE A 270 17.86 -6.00 15.62
C ILE A 270 18.00 -4.73 16.45
N LEU A 271 17.84 -3.55 15.84
CA LEU A 271 17.93 -2.27 16.54
C LEU A 271 16.71 -2.05 17.44
N ARG A 272 16.97 -1.55 18.64
CA ARG A 272 15.93 -1.05 19.54
C ARG A 272 15.63 0.39 19.19
N PHE A 273 14.48 0.62 18.57
CA PHE A 273 14.02 1.95 18.22
C PHE A 273 13.30 2.61 19.40
N ASP A 274 13.54 3.92 19.54
CA ASP A 274 12.78 4.81 20.42
C ASP A 274 12.80 6.23 19.82
N PRO A 275 11.66 6.84 19.42
CA PRO A 275 10.50 6.31 18.74
C PRO A 275 10.59 6.44 17.19
N GLU A 276 11.78 6.77 16.65
CA GLU A 276 11.93 7.20 15.24
C GLU A 276 13.05 6.44 14.49
N PRO A 277 12.74 5.38 13.72
CA PRO A 277 13.72 4.68 12.89
C PRO A 277 14.33 5.58 11.79
N GLU A 278 13.60 6.61 11.34
CA GLU A 278 14.06 7.54 10.31
C GLU A 278 15.34 8.29 10.70
N ARG A 279 15.50 8.63 11.99
CA ARG A 279 16.69 9.32 12.50
C ARG A 279 17.95 8.52 12.20
N VAL A 280 17.86 7.21 12.37
CA VAL A 280 18.98 6.28 12.18
C VAL A 280 19.27 6.10 10.71
N ILE A 281 18.24 5.88 9.89
CA ILE A 281 18.37 5.70 8.44
C ILE A 281 18.94 6.97 7.80
N SER A 282 18.39 8.14 8.14
CA SER A 282 18.87 9.43 7.64
C SER A 282 20.29 9.74 8.12
N GLY A 283 20.61 9.39 9.37
CA GLY A 283 21.96 9.48 9.92
C GLY A 283 22.96 8.62 9.14
N LEU A 284 22.63 7.36 8.87
CA LEU A 284 23.46 6.46 8.08
C LEU A 284 23.66 6.96 6.65
N ARG A 285 22.59 7.46 5.99
CA ARG A 285 22.68 8.05 4.65
C ARG A 285 23.59 9.27 4.61
N ARG A 286 23.49 10.14 5.61
CA ARG A 286 24.37 11.31 5.76
C ARG A 286 25.82 10.88 5.92
N LEU A 287 26.10 9.91 6.79
CA LEU A 287 27.45 9.38 7.00
C LEU A 287 28.01 8.68 5.76
N SER A 288 27.17 7.92 5.05
CA SER A 288 27.51 7.28 3.77
C SER A 288 27.91 8.33 2.73
N ALA A 289 27.15 9.42 2.60
CA ALA A 289 27.47 10.52 1.70
C ALA A 289 28.73 11.30 2.13
N GLN A 290 28.88 11.55 3.43
CA GLN A 290 30.02 12.29 4.00
C GLN A 290 31.33 11.53 3.83
N HIS A 291 31.34 10.24 4.14
CA HIS A 291 32.57 9.44 4.17
C HIS A 291 32.77 8.60 2.90
N GLY A 292 31.73 8.44 2.08
CA GLY A 292 31.77 7.66 0.84
C GLY A 292 31.84 6.15 1.08
N PHE A 293 30.83 5.56 1.73
CA PHE A 293 30.71 4.09 1.85
C PHE A 293 29.32 3.61 1.43
N LEU A 294 29.21 2.35 1.01
CA LEU A 294 27.94 1.69 0.69
C LEU A 294 27.27 1.14 1.95
N ILE A 295 25.94 1.19 1.98
CA ILE A 295 25.12 0.62 3.05
C ILE A 295 24.59 -0.75 2.60
N ILE A 296 24.89 -1.80 3.37
CA ILE A 296 24.46 -3.17 3.12
C ILE A 296 23.48 -3.60 4.21
N GLU A 297 22.25 -3.90 3.82
CA GLU A 297 21.24 -4.45 4.74
C GLU A 297 21.27 -5.99 4.66
N ASP A 298 21.66 -6.62 5.77
CA ASP A 298 21.97 -8.06 5.83
C ASP A 298 20.73 -8.90 6.16
N ARG A 299 19.86 -9.11 5.17
CA ARG A 299 18.59 -9.85 5.34
C ARG A 299 18.65 -11.32 4.94
N LYS A 300 19.67 -11.71 4.17
CA LYS A 300 19.85 -13.05 3.59
C LYS A 300 18.55 -13.57 2.96
N LEU A 301 17.90 -12.71 2.18
CA LEU A 301 16.55 -12.96 1.66
C LEU A 301 16.52 -14.26 0.84
N ALA A 302 15.63 -15.17 1.23
CA ALA A 302 15.49 -16.49 0.64
C ALA A 302 14.00 -16.82 0.43
N ASP A 303 13.33 -16.02 -0.40
CA ASP A 303 11.93 -16.19 -0.77
C ASP A 303 11.72 -15.93 -2.26
N ILE A 304 10.51 -16.18 -2.76
CA ILE A 304 10.13 -15.91 -4.14
C ILE A 304 10.25 -14.40 -4.46
N GLY A 305 10.56 -14.08 -5.72
CA GLY A 305 10.86 -12.71 -6.16
C GLY A 305 9.81 -11.68 -5.74
N GLN A 306 8.53 -12.01 -5.86
CA GLN A 306 7.45 -11.09 -5.50
C GLN A 306 7.44 -10.76 -3.99
N THR A 307 7.61 -11.76 -3.13
CA THR A 307 7.68 -11.53 -1.67
C THR A 307 8.89 -10.67 -1.33
N VAL A 308 10.03 -10.93 -1.94
CA VAL A 308 11.24 -10.12 -1.75
C VAL A 308 11.03 -8.68 -2.20
N MET A 309 10.38 -8.45 -3.34
CA MET A 309 10.01 -7.10 -3.77
C MET A 309 9.16 -6.39 -2.71
N LEU A 310 8.14 -7.07 -2.18
CA LEU A 310 7.26 -6.50 -1.16
C LEU A 310 8.01 -6.20 0.15
N GLN A 311 8.86 -7.11 0.60
CA GLN A 311 9.69 -6.93 1.81
C GLN A 311 10.66 -5.75 1.66
N LEU A 312 11.26 -5.59 0.48
CA LEU A 312 12.21 -4.52 0.21
C LEU A 312 11.51 -3.16 0.09
N LYS A 313 10.38 -3.09 -0.61
CA LYS A 313 9.73 -1.81 -0.95
C LYS A 313 8.68 -1.36 0.07
N TYR A 314 7.88 -2.29 0.56
CA TYR A 314 6.72 -2.00 1.40
C TYR A 314 6.83 -2.59 2.81
N GLY A 315 7.97 -3.22 3.13
CA GLY A 315 8.27 -3.64 4.50
C GLY A 315 8.39 -2.45 5.44
N VAL A 316 8.32 -2.72 6.75
CA VAL A 316 8.32 -1.72 7.83
C VAL A 316 9.44 -0.67 7.68
N TYR A 317 10.59 -1.07 7.12
CA TYR A 317 11.76 -0.21 6.97
C TYR A 317 12.01 0.31 5.55
N CYS A 318 11.14 -0.01 4.57
CA CYS A 318 11.30 0.38 3.17
C CYS A 318 12.76 0.27 2.70
N ILE A 319 13.38 -0.91 2.90
CA ILE A 319 14.82 -1.16 2.73
C ILE A 319 15.35 -0.63 1.40
N SER A 320 14.58 -0.78 0.31
CA SER A 320 14.96 -0.30 -1.01
C SER A 320 15.19 1.21 -1.06
N ASP A 321 14.61 1.98 -0.14
CA ASP A 321 14.62 3.44 -0.17
C ASP A 321 15.86 4.05 0.48
N TRP A 322 16.73 3.26 1.13
CA TRP A 322 17.94 3.80 1.74
C TRP A 322 19.20 2.95 1.56
N CYS A 323 19.09 1.63 1.46
CA CYS A 323 20.27 0.79 1.30
C CYS A 323 20.83 0.79 -0.13
N ASP A 324 22.12 0.50 -0.27
CA ASP A 324 22.79 0.37 -1.56
C ASP A 324 22.79 -1.09 -2.03
N MET A 325 22.89 -2.03 -1.09
CA MET A 325 22.91 -3.46 -1.36
C MET A 325 22.15 -4.25 -0.30
N VAL A 326 21.60 -5.39 -0.70
CA VAL A 326 20.95 -6.36 0.20
C VAL A 326 21.55 -7.74 0.04
N THR A 327 21.67 -8.49 1.13
CA THR A 327 22.12 -9.89 1.06
C THR A 327 20.96 -10.81 0.68
N VAL A 328 21.21 -11.71 -0.26
CA VAL A 328 20.23 -12.64 -0.83
C VAL A 328 20.80 -14.05 -0.93
N HIS A 329 19.95 -15.07 -0.81
CA HIS A 329 20.33 -16.46 -1.07
C HIS A 329 19.94 -16.87 -2.49
N CYS A 330 20.77 -17.70 -3.12
CA CYS A 330 20.46 -18.32 -4.41
C CYS A 330 19.41 -19.45 -4.39
N ILE A 331 18.98 -19.98 -3.23
CA ILE A 331 18.03 -21.11 -3.15
C ILE A 331 16.74 -20.87 -3.94
N PRO A 332 16.07 -19.69 -3.86
CA PRO A 332 14.79 -19.48 -4.53
C PRO A 332 14.88 -19.33 -6.06
N GLY A 333 16.10 -19.37 -6.64
CA GLY A 333 16.32 -19.18 -8.07
C GLY A 333 16.33 -17.71 -8.50
N PRO A 334 16.21 -17.43 -9.81
CA PRO A 334 16.52 -16.11 -10.36
C PRO A 334 15.47 -15.02 -10.09
N GLY A 335 14.29 -15.39 -9.57
CA GLY A 335 13.18 -14.46 -9.35
C GLY A 335 13.53 -13.29 -8.42
N ILE A 336 14.46 -13.49 -7.48
CA ILE A 336 14.95 -12.43 -6.60
C ILE A 336 15.69 -11.32 -7.35
N PHE A 337 16.41 -11.66 -8.41
CA PHE A 337 17.09 -10.67 -9.24
C PHE A 337 16.11 -9.92 -10.13
N GLU A 338 15.03 -10.57 -10.57
CA GLU A 338 13.97 -9.88 -11.32
C GLU A 338 13.23 -8.87 -10.42
N ALA A 339 12.99 -9.20 -9.15
CA ALA A 339 12.44 -8.26 -8.17
C ALA A 339 13.32 -7.00 -8.04
N LEU A 340 14.63 -7.17 -7.93
CA LEU A 340 15.59 -6.05 -7.89
C LEU A 340 15.59 -5.23 -9.19
N ARG A 341 15.48 -5.88 -10.36
CA ARG A 341 15.36 -5.18 -11.64
C ARG A 341 14.07 -4.37 -11.71
N GLN A 342 12.95 -4.88 -11.23
CA GLN A 342 11.68 -4.15 -11.20
C GLN A 342 11.76 -2.93 -10.29
N ILE A 343 12.34 -3.05 -9.09
CA ILE A 343 12.59 -1.91 -8.20
C ILE A 343 13.46 -0.86 -8.91
N ASN A 344 14.54 -1.27 -9.55
CA ASN A 344 15.42 -0.35 -10.27
C ASN A 344 14.76 0.30 -11.49
N LYS A 345 13.86 -0.39 -12.19
CA LYS A 345 13.03 0.20 -13.27
C LYS A 345 12.09 1.28 -12.72
N GLN A 346 11.50 1.05 -11.55
CA GLN A 346 10.65 2.03 -10.88
C GLN A 346 11.46 3.26 -10.45
N PHE A 347 12.65 3.07 -9.89
CA PHE A 347 13.56 4.18 -9.59
C PHE A 347 13.87 5.03 -10.82
N ALA A 348 14.19 4.38 -11.95
CA ALA A 348 14.44 5.09 -13.20
C ALA A 348 13.21 5.88 -13.69
N ALA A 349 12.01 5.31 -13.58
CA ALA A 349 10.76 5.99 -13.93
C ALA A 349 10.45 7.18 -13.01
N GLU A 350 10.91 7.14 -11.76
CA GLU A 350 10.83 8.22 -10.77
C GLU A 350 11.98 9.25 -10.92
N GLY A 351 12.85 9.12 -11.93
CA GLY A 351 13.99 10.01 -12.14
C GLY A 351 15.15 9.80 -11.16
N LYS A 352 15.13 8.74 -10.36
CA LYS A 352 16.20 8.42 -9.40
C LYS A 352 17.38 7.78 -10.13
N THR A 353 18.59 8.25 -9.81
CA THR A 353 19.85 7.76 -10.42
C THR A 353 20.47 6.57 -9.70
N ARG A 354 19.97 6.23 -8.51
CA ARG A 354 20.45 5.12 -7.68
C ARG A 354 20.01 3.76 -8.20
N ARG A 355 20.71 2.70 -7.78
CA ARG A 355 20.32 1.31 -7.98
C ARG A 355 20.49 0.50 -6.70
N LEU A 356 19.52 -0.37 -6.44
CA LEU A 356 19.62 -1.42 -5.43
C LEU A 356 20.33 -2.63 -6.03
N ARG A 357 21.35 -3.15 -5.34
CA ARG A 357 22.15 -4.31 -5.76
C ARG A 357 21.97 -5.49 -4.82
N ALA A 358 22.27 -6.69 -5.30
CA ALA A 358 22.30 -7.90 -4.47
C ALA A 358 23.73 -8.28 -4.12
N ILE A 359 23.93 -8.83 -2.92
CA ILE A 359 25.08 -9.64 -2.56
C ILE A 359 24.60 -11.07 -2.39
N VAL A 360 25.10 -11.97 -3.25
CA VAL A 360 24.70 -13.38 -3.21
C VAL A 360 25.50 -14.08 -2.11
N VAL A 361 24.80 -14.60 -1.11
CA VAL A 361 25.38 -15.43 -0.07
C VAL A 361 25.75 -16.77 -0.68
N ALA A 362 27.03 -17.11 -0.63
CA ALA A 362 27.58 -18.33 -1.20
C ALA A 362 27.50 -19.48 -0.19
N GLN A 363 27.88 -19.19 1.05
CA GLN A 363 27.86 -20.14 2.15
C GLN A 363 27.64 -19.40 3.48
N MET A 364 26.79 -19.97 4.32
CA MET A 364 26.59 -19.53 5.70
C MET A 364 27.31 -20.50 6.65
N SER A 365 28.06 -19.97 7.61
CA SER A 365 28.57 -20.75 8.73
C SER A 365 27.50 -20.84 9.83
N SER A 366 27.30 -22.04 10.38
CA SER A 366 26.47 -22.25 11.56
C SER A 366 27.18 -21.87 12.87
N GLN A 367 28.47 -21.55 12.82
CA GLN A 367 29.32 -21.16 13.95
C GLN A 367 29.73 -19.67 13.91
N ALA A 368 28.92 -18.83 13.26
CA ALA A 368 29.17 -17.43 12.89
C ALA A 368 30.09 -17.25 11.66
N GLY A 369 29.74 -16.27 10.81
CA GLY A 369 30.42 -15.94 9.55
C GLY A 369 29.61 -16.26 8.28
N CYS A 370 29.75 -15.44 7.23
CA CYS A 370 29.17 -15.69 5.89
C CYS A 370 30.21 -15.39 4.81
N HIS A 371 30.30 -16.26 3.81
CA HIS A 371 31.09 -16.04 2.60
C HIS A 371 30.18 -15.53 1.48
N TYR A 372 30.60 -14.46 0.80
CA TYR A 372 29.82 -13.78 -0.23
C TYR A 372 30.49 -13.93 -1.61
N LEU A 373 29.69 -14.08 -2.66
CA LEU A 373 30.14 -13.98 -4.05
C LEU A 373 29.77 -12.60 -4.59
N SER A 374 30.73 -11.90 -5.21
CA SER A 374 30.44 -10.71 -6.01
C SER A 374 29.92 -11.16 -7.37
N VAL A 375 28.70 -10.76 -7.74
CA VAL A 375 28.14 -10.96 -9.08
C VAL A 375 27.76 -9.61 -9.68
#